data_AF-A0A967JTV8-F1
#
_entry.id   AF-A0A967JTV8-F1
#
_cell.length_a   1.000
_cell.length_b   1.000
_cell.length_c   1.000
_cell.angle_alpha   90.00
_cell.angle_beta   90.00
_cell.angle_gamma   90.00
#
_symmetry.space_group_name_H-M   'P 1'
#
loop_
_entity.id
_entity.type
_entity.pdbx_description
1 polymer ?
#
loop_
_entity_poly.entity_id
_entity_poly.type
_entity_poly.pdbx_seq_one_letter_code
_entity_poly.pdbx_strand_id
1 'polypeptide(L)'
;MALLVPWPLKLVVDNVLQAQPLPDALGDVFGWLAGNRSSLLVVAVAGGALVTFVHNALGVAEKYVNTTLEQRAVLDLRSDLFQHAQGLSLTFHDRRSTGDFMSRIHDQAVAVGKIPLTVPRLAKSVLTLLGMFWVAFRIDAELALLSLTVVPLLYYTTTRYTRSIKPRVHAVKEMEGQSLSMVQESLSMLRVILAFGREEYEHG
;
A
#
# COMPACT_ATOMS: atom_id res chain seq x y z
N MET A 1 13.10 2.93 9.58
CA MET A 1 13.12 4.15 10.44
C MET A 1 11.95 4.15 11.44
N ALA A 2 11.67 3.03 12.09
CA ALA A 2 10.65 2.92 13.17
C ALA A 2 11.27 3.00 14.58
N LEU A 3 12.62 3.08 14.65
CA LEU A 3 13.40 3.08 15.88
C LEU A 3 13.53 4.47 16.52
N LEU A 4 13.12 5.54 15.84
CA LEU A 4 13.12 6.92 16.37
C LEU A 4 11.81 7.28 17.10
N VAL A 5 10.74 6.52 16.87
CA VAL A 5 9.41 6.72 17.49
C VAL A 5 9.39 6.43 19.00
N PRO A 6 10.16 5.48 19.58
CA PRO A 6 10.14 5.24 21.02
C PRO A 6 11.02 6.19 21.84
N TRP A 7 11.87 7.02 21.22
CA TRP A 7 12.75 7.95 21.94
C TRP A 7 12.00 9.03 22.73
N PRO A 8 10.96 9.67 22.18
CA PRO A 8 10.11 10.60 22.94
C PRO A 8 9.42 9.91 24.13
N LEU A 9 8.97 8.67 23.94
CA LEU A 9 8.34 7.89 25.01
C LEU A 9 9.35 7.55 26.12
N LYS A 10 10.57 7.15 25.75
CA LYS A 10 11.65 6.88 26.71
C LYS A 10 12.04 8.14 27.50
N LEU A 11 12.14 9.29 26.84
CA LEU A 11 12.45 10.57 27.51
C LEU A 11 11.38 10.97 28.52
N VAL A 12 10.11 10.75 28.20
CA VAL A 12 8.98 11.01 29.11
C VAL A 12 8.93 10.00 30.26
N VAL A 13 9.13 8.71 29.97
CA VAL A 13 9.12 7.63 30.97
C VAL A 13 10.29 7.76 31.95
N ASP A 14 11.51 7.99 31.47
CA ASP A 14 12.70 8.11 32.33
C ASP A 14 12.70 9.43 33.14
N ASN A 15 12.19 10.55 32.61
CA ASN A 15 12.09 11.82 33.37
C ASN A 15 10.92 11.86 34.36
N VAL A 16 9.78 11.22 34.06
CA VAL A 16 8.59 11.28 34.92
C VAL A 16 8.63 10.20 36.00
N LEU A 17 9.23 9.03 35.75
CA LEU A 17 9.22 7.90 36.70
C LEU A 17 10.53 7.69 37.47
N GLN A 18 11.70 8.11 36.98
CA GLN A 18 12.99 7.74 37.59
C GLN A 18 13.88 8.89 38.11
N ALA A 19 13.54 10.16 37.87
CA ALA A 19 14.25 11.31 38.46
C ALA A 19 15.80 11.24 38.35
N GLN A 20 16.34 10.77 37.22
CA GLN A 20 17.78 10.82 36.94
C GLN A 20 18.15 12.06 36.10
N PRO A 21 19.32 12.67 36.36
CA PRO A 21 19.76 13.88 35.66
C PRO A 21 20.11 13.62 34.19
N LEU A 22 19.94 14.65 33.36
CA LEU A 22 20.10 14.64 31.91
C LEU A 22 21.49 14.13 31.46
N PRO A 23 21.61 13.51 30.28
CA PRO A 23 22.91 13.32 29.61
C PRO A 23 23.55 14.68 29.28
N ASP A 24 24.83 14.86 29.62
CA ASP A 24 25.56 16.14 29.62
C ASP A 24 25.40 16.99 28.34
N ALA A 25 25.24 16.36 27.17
CA ALA A 25 25.07 17.06 25.88
C ALA A 25 23.74 17.84 25.73
N LEU A 26 22.71 17.52 26.51
CA LEU A 26 21.42 18.24 26.53
C LEU A 26 21.33 19.22 27.72
N GLY A 27 22.18 19.04 28.74
CA GLY A 27 22.29 19.94 29.89
C GLY A 27 22.81 21.31 29.51
N ASP A 28 23.78 21.39 28.59
CA ASP A 28 24.37 22.67 28.16
C ASP A 28 23.43 23.49 27.26
N VAL A 29 22.57 22.84 26.48
CA VAL A 29 21.63 23.52 25.55
C VAL A 29 20.32 23.89 26.24
N PHE A 30 19.83 23.09 27.19
CA PHE A 30 18.57 23.36 27.90
C PHE A 30 18.75 23.86 29.33
N GLY A 31 19.99 24.01 29.82
CA GLY A 31 20.32 24.50 31.16
C GLY A 31 19.77 25.90 31.45
N TRP A 32 19.59 26.75 30.42
CA TRP A 32 18.98 28.07 30.60
C TRP A 32 17.46 28.02 30.87
N LEU A 33 16.81 26.88 30.60
CA LEU A 33 15.35 26.65 30.72
C LEU A 33 15.00 25.66 31.84
N ALA A 34 16.01 25.06 32.49
CA ALA A 34 15.91 23.99 33.49
C ALA A 34 15.47 24.45 34.89
N GLY A 35 15.19 25.75 35.08
CA GLY A 35 14.76 26.30 36.38
C GLY A 35 13.32 25.96 36.78
N ASN A 36 12.47 25.48 35.85
CA ASN A 36 11.05 25.24 36.13
C ASN A 36 10.57 23.86 35.61
N ARG A 37 10.07 23.00 36.49
CA ARG A 37 9.68 21.61 36.17
C ARG A 37 8.57 21.53 35.11
N SER A 38 7.73 22.56 35.02
CA SER A 38 6.64 22.66 34.04
C SER A 38 7.14 23.06 32.64
N SER A 39 8.18 23.89 32.51
CA SER A 39 8.75 24.24 31.19
C SER A 39 9.44 23.06 30.53
N LEU A 40 10.08 22.19 31.30
CA LEU A 40 10.68 20.95 30.81
C LEU A 40 9.64 19.98 30.23
N LEU A 41 8.46 19.85 30.85
CA LEU A 41 7.37 19.02 30.34
C LEU A 41 6.81 19.56 29.02
N VAL A 42 6.61 20.87 28.93
CA VAL A 42 6.10 21.51 27.69
C VAL A 42 7.08 21.34 26.55
N VAL A 43 8.39 21.49 26.80
CA VAL A 43 9.44 21.28 25.79
C VAL A 43 9.49 19.81 25.34
N ALA A 44 9.40 18.85 26.25
CA ALA A 44 9.43 17.43 25.91
C ALA A 44 8.22 17.03 25.04
N VAL A 45 7.02 17.51 25.41
CA VAL A 45 5.79 17.27 24.64
C VAL A 45 5.84 17.98 23.29
N ALA A 46 6.29 19.24 23.24
CA ALA A 46 6.42 19.98 21.99
C ALA A 46 7.45 19.36 21.05
N GLY A 47 8.60 18.91 21.58
CA GLY A 47 9.62 18.19 20.82
C GLY A 47 9.10 16.86 20.28
N GLY A 48 8.41 16.07 21.11
CA GLY A 48 7.76 14.83 20.68
C GLY A 48 6.72 15.05 19.58
N ALA A 49 5.85 16.05 19.77
CA ALA A 49 4.84 16.43 18.78
C ALA A 49 5.48 16.89 17.45
N LEU A 50 6.57 17.67 17.50
CA LEU A 50 7.29 18.11 16.31
C LEU A 50 7.89 16.91 15.55
N VAL A 51 8.52 15.97 16.25
CA VAL A 51 9.07 14.75 15.63
C VAL A 51 7.98 13.93 14.97
N THR A 52 6.85 13.71 15.65
CA THR A 52 5.71 12.99 15.08
C THR A 52 5.10 13.74 13.88
N PHE A 53 5.02 15.06 13.94
CA PHE A 53 4.52 15.88 12.85
C PHE A 53 5.41 15.79 11.61
N VAL A 54 6.73 15.97 11.79
CA VAL A 54 7.72 15.85 10.70
C VAL A 54 7.70 14.42 10.13
N HIS A 55 7.57 13.40 10.97
CA HIS A 55 7.45 12.01 10.52
C HIS A 55 6.22 11.79 9.63
N ASN A 56 5.04 12.27 10.07
CA ASN A 56 3.81 12.16 9.28
C ASN A 56 3.92 12.94 7.98
N ALA A 57 4.48 14.15 8.00
CA ALA A 57 4.69 14.96 6.80
C ALA A 57 5.59 14.24 5.78
N LEU A 58 6.70 13.66 6.24
CA LEU A 58 7.60 12.89 5.38
C LEU A 58 6.94 11.61 4.84
N GLY A 59 6.12 10.95 5.66
CA GLY A 59 5.32 9.78 5.23
C GLY A 59 4.31 10.11 4.15
N VAL A 60 3.65 11.27 4.24
CA VAL A 60 2.74 11.76 3.18
C VAL A 60 3.51 12.04 1.89
N ALA A 61 4.68 12.68 1.98
CA ALA A 61 5.52 12.93 0.81
C ALA A 61 6.00 11.63 0.14
N GLU A 62 6.52 10.66 0.92
CA GLU A 62 6.92 9.34 0.41
C GLU A 62 5.74 8.63 -0.26
N LYS A 63 4.54 8.67 0.35
CA LYS A 63 3.33 8.07 -0.22
C LYS A 63 2.93 8.75 -1.54
N TYR A 64 2.94 10.08 -1.58
CA TYR A 64 2.56 10.85 -2.76
C TYR A 64 3.47 10.55 -3.95
N VAL A 65 4.80 10.58 -3.73
CA VAL A 65 5.78 10.27 -4.77
C VAL A 65 5.62 8.84 -5.28
N ASN A 66 5.49 7.87 -4.36
CA ASN A 66 5.28 6.47 -4.73
C ASN A 66 4.01 6.28 -5.56
N THR A 67 2.87 6.82 -5.11
CA THR A 67 1.60 6.69 -5.85
C THR A 67 1.67 7.35 -7.21
N THR A 68 2.33 8.51 -7.33
CA THR A 68 2.49 9.20 -8.61
C THR A 68 3.35 8.38 -9.57
N LEU A 69 4.47 7.82 -9.10
CA LEU A 69 5.32 6.96 -9.91
C LEU A 69 4.61 5.66 -10.33
N GLU A 70 3.84 5.06 -9.42
CA GLU A 70 2.99 3.89 -9.70
C GLU A 70 1.99 4.18 -10.82
N GLN A 71 1.30 5.31 -10.75
CA GLN A 71 0.31 5.69 -11.77
C GLN A 71 0.95 6.00 -13.12
N ARG A 72 2.11 6.70 -13.14
CA ARG A 72 2.82 7.02 -14.38
C ARG A 72 3.35 5.76 -15.07
N ALA A 73 3.98 4.86 -14.33
CA ALA A 73 4.48 3.60 -14.89
C ALA A 73 3.35 2.74 -15.50
N VAL A 74 2.18 2.70 -14.86
CA VAL A 74 1.00 2.02 -15.40
C VAL A 74 0.48 2.71 -16.66
N LEU A 75 0.47 4.05 -16.70
CA LEU A 75 0.01 4.82 -17.86
C LEU A 75 0.92 4.63 -19.08
N ASP A 76 2.23 4.67 -18.88
CA ASP A 76 3.20 4.48 -19.96
C ASP A 76 3.07 3.07 -20.55
N LEU A 77 3.00 2.04 -19.69
CA LEU A 77 2.81 0.67 -20.15
C LEU A 77 1.48 0.46 -20.88
N ARG A 78 0.40 1.11 -20.43
CA ARG A 78 -0.89 1.06 -21.12
C ARG A 78 -0.81 1.72 -22.50
N SER A 79 -0.09 2.84 -22.60
CA SER A 79 0.11 3.57 -23.86
C SER A 79 0.89 2.70 -24.87
N ASP A 80 1.97 2.07 -24.42
CA ASP A 80 2.80 1.20 -25.26
C ASP A 80 2.02 -0.03 -25.75
N LEU A 81 1.28 -0.69 -24.86
CA LEU A 81 0.44 -1.84 -25.22
C LEU A 81 -0.68 -1.43 -26.18
N PHE A 82 -1.25 -0.23 -26.02
CA PHE A 82 -2.28 0.28 -26.92
C PHE A 82 -1.73 0.61 -28.31
N GLN A 83 -0.53 1.20 -28.40
CA GLN A 83 0.14 1.41 -29.69
C GLN A 83 0.47 0.08 -30.37
N HIS A 84 0.98 -0.90 -29.62
CA HIS A 84 1.26 -2.22 -30.17
C HIS A 84 -0.01 -2.92 -30.66
N ALA A 85 -1.11 -2.83 -29.91
CA ALA A 85 -2.40 -3.39 -30.28
C ALA A 85 -2.99 -2.76 -31.56
N GLN A 86 -2.79 -1.46 -31.78
CA GLN A 86 -3.23 -0.77 -33.00
C GLN A 86 -2.43 -1.20 -34.25
N GLY A 87 -1.21 -1.70 -34.07
CA GLY A 87 -0.36 -2.19 -35.15
C GLY A 87 -0.60 -3.64 -35.56
N LEU A 88 -1.50 -4.38 -34.89
CA LEU A 88 -1.77 -5.78 -35.22
C LEU A 88 -2.62 -5.92 -36.49
N SER A 89 -2.43 -7.03 -37.21
CA SER A 89 -3.08 -7.29 -38.49
C SER A 89 -4.59 -7.54 -38.35
N LEU A 90 -5.36 -7.16 -39.37
CA LEU A 90 -6.82 -7.38 -39.46
C LEU A 90 -7.23 -8.84 -39.23
N THR A 91 -6.41 -9.82 -39.66
CA THR A 91 -6.66 -11.25 -39.43
C THR A 91 -6.61 -11.65 -37.94
N PHE A 92 -5.89 -10.89 -37.11
CA PHE A 92 -5.89 -11.08 -35.66
C PHE A 92 -7.14 -10.48 -35.01
N HIS A 93 -7.64 -9.36 -35.53
CA HIS A 93 -8.86 -8.71 -35.07
C HIS A 93 -10.14 -9.48 -35.45
N ASP A 94 -10.15 -10.22 -36.56
CA ASP A 94 -11.29 -11.05 -36.99
C ASP A 94 -11.46 -12.34 -36.17
N ARG A 95 -10.42 -12.83 -35.51
CA ARG A 95 -10.43 -14.12 -34.78
C ARG A 95 -10.67 -14.00 -33.27
N ARG A 96 -10.65 -12.81 -32.69
CA ARG A 96 -10.86 -12.57 -31.25
C ARG A 96 -11.68 -11.32 -31.02
N SER A 97 -12.67 -11.40 -30.11
CA SER A 97 -13.46 -10.25 -29.71
C SER A 97 -12.55 -9.13 -29.20
N THR A 98 -12.60 -7.97 -29.87
CA THR A 98 -11.79 -6.79 -29.56
C THR A 98 -11.92 -6.35 -28.09
N GLY A 99 -13.06 -6.66 -27.45
CA GLY A 99 -13.33 -6.36 -26.03
C GLY A 99 -12.50 -7.18 -25.02
N ASP A 100 -12.26 -8.47 -25.25
CA ASP A 100 -11.50 -9.31 -24.30
C ASP A 100 -10.00 -8.95 -24.32
N PHE A 101 -9.47 -8.57 -25.49
CA PHE A 101 -8.08 -8.13 -25.62
C PHE A 101 -7.84 -6.78 -24.92
N MET A 102 -8.77 -5.85 -25.06
CA MET A 102 -8.66 -4.53 -24.44
C MET A 102 -8.81 -4.58 -22.92
N SER A 103 -9.69 -5.45 -22.40
CA SER A 103 -9.82 -5.72 -20.97
C SER A 103 -8.55 -6.35 -20.38
N ARG A 104 -7.98 -7.34 -21.09
CA ARG A 104 -6.70 -7.97 -20.68
C ARG A 104 -5.54 -6.98 -20.68
N ILE A 105 -5.44 -6.08 -21.66
CA ILE A 105 -4.41 -5.02 -21.67
C ILE A 105 -4.58 -4.10 -20.45
N HIS A 106 -5.80 -3.68 -20.15
CA HIS A 106 -6.05 -2.80 -19.01
C HIS A 106 -5.65 -3.47 -17.68
N ASP A 107 -6.09 -4.70 -17.45
CA ASP A 107 -5.82 -5.45 -16.22
C ASP A 107 -4.35 -5.86 -16.10
N GLN A 108 -3.73 -6.29 -17.21
CA GLN A 108 -2.32 -6.69 -17.22
C GLN A 108 -1.38 -5.48 -17.12
N ALA A 109 -1.69 -4.34 -17.76
CA ALA A 109 -0.89 -3.12 -17.63
C ALA A 109 -0.87 -2.61 -16.17
N VAL A 110 -2.02 -2.66 -15.49
CA VAL A 110 -2.11 -2.27 -14.08
C VAL A 110 -1.31 -3.22 -13.18
N ALA A 111 -1.33 -4.52 -13.46
CA ALA A 111 -0.57 -5.50 -12.68
C ALA A 111 0.94 -5.39 -12.91
N VAL A 112 1.37 -5.28 -14.17
CA VAL A 112 2.79 -5.25 -14.56
C VAL A 112 3.43 -3.90 -14.22
N GLY A 113 2.73 -2.78 -14.41
CA GLY A 113 3.23 -1.44 -14.06
C GLY A 113 3.50 -1.28 -12.55
N LYS A 114 2.88 -2.11 -11.69
CA LYS A 114 3.13 -2.13 -10.24
C LYS A 114 4.36 -2.95 -9.83
N ILE A 115 4.84 -3.88 -10.67
CA ILE A 115 5.97 -4.75 -10.33
C ILE A 115 7.27 -3.97 -10.08
N PRO A 116 7.70 -3.03 -10.97
CA PRO A 116 8.94 -2.26 -10.79
C PRO A 116 8.99 -1.46 -9.49
N LEU A 117 7.83 -1.03 -8.98
CA LEU A 117 7.72 -0.23 -7.76
C LEU A 117 7.58 -1.09 -6.51
N THR A 118 7.02 -2.28 -6.65
CA THR A 118 6.84 -3.22 -5.53
C THR A 118 8.16 -3.91 -5.15
N VAL A 119 9.02 -4.24 -6.12
CA VAL A 119 10.28 -4.97 -5.87
C VAL A 119 11.25 -4.18 -4.96
N PRO A 120 11.58 -2.91 -5.22
CA PRO A 120 12.44 -2.11 -4.32
C PRO A 120 11.82 -1.92 -2.94
N ARG A 121 10.48 -1.80 -2.86
CA ARG A 121 9.77 -1.68 -1.59
C ARG A 121 9.89 -2.95 -0.75
N LEU A 122 9.73 -4.12 -1.38
CA LEU A 122 9.95 -5.41 -0.72
C LEU A 122 11.40 -5.56 -0.26
N ALA A 123 12.37 -5.18 -1.10
CA ALA A 123 13.78 -5.20 -0.73
C ALA A 123 14.08 -4.31 0.49
N LYS A 124 13.54 -3.07 0.52
CA LYS A 124 13.64 -2.15 1.67
C LYS A 124 13.03 -2.77 2.93
N SER A 125 11.86 -3.40 2.81
CA SER A 125 11.20 -4.07 3.95
C SER A 125 12.01 -5.24 4.50
N VAL A 126 12.54 -6.10 3.62
CA VAL A 126 13.41 -7.23 4.01
C VAL A 126 14.69 -6.73 4.67
N LEU A 127 15.35 -5.73 4.09
CA LEU A 127 16.56 -5.13 4.66
C LEU A 127 16.29 -4.51 6.04
N THR A 128 15.14 -3.84 6.21
CA THR A 128 14.74 -3.26 7.49
C THR A 128 14.48 -4.35 8.53
N LEU A 129 13.81 -5.44 8.15
CA LEU A 129 13.58 -6.60 9.02
C LEU A 129 14.90 -7.23 9.48
N LEU A 130 15.83 -7.47 8.54
CA LEU A 130 17.15 -8.02 8.85
C LEU A 130 17.95 -7.08 9.76
N GLY A 131 17.95 -5.78 9.47
CA GLY A 131 18.61 -4.78 10.31
C GLY A 131 18.02 -4.72 11.72
N MET A 132 16.69 -4.80 11.84
CA MET A 132 16.02 -4.79 13.15
C MET A 132 16.31 -6.07 13.94
N PHE A 133 16.32 -7.23 13.29
CA PHE A 133 16.71 -8.48 13.91
C PHE A 133 18.17 -8.45 14.39
N TRP A 134 19.08 -7.93 13.56
CA TRP A 134 20.50 -7.80 13.91
C TRP A 134 20.72 -6.90 15.14
N VAL A 135 20.03 -5.75 15.20
CA VAL A 135 20.09 -4.85 16.36
C VAL A 135 19.49 -5.52 17.60
N ALA A 136 18.33 -6.18 17.48
CA ALA A 136 17.70 -6.89 18.59
C ALA A 136 18.60 -8.00 19.14
N PHE A 137 19.24 -8.76 18.25
CA PHE A 137 20.18 -9.82 18.61
C PHE A 137 21.44 -9.30 19.31
N ARG A 138 21.89 -8.08 18.95
CA ARG A 138 23.04 -7.41 19.60
C ARG A 138 22.71 -6.87 21.00
N ILE A 139 21.45 -6.56 21.28
CA ILE A 139 21.00 -6.09 22.59
C ILE A 139 20.87 -7.28 23.54
N ASP A 140 20.01 -8.25 23.18
CA ASP A 140 19.77 -9.45 23.98
C ASP A 140 19.41 -10.63 23.07
N ALA A 141 20.32 -11.60 22.99
CA ALA A 141 20.16 -12.78 22.15
C ALA A 141 18.98 -13.67 22.60
N GLU A 142 18.70 -13.74 23.90
CA GLU A 142 17.62 -14.56 24.47
C GLU A 142 16.24 -13.99 24.11
N LEU A 143 16.04 -12.68 24.26
CA LEU A 143 14.81 -12.00 23.84
C LEU A 143 14.61 -12.06 22.32
N ALA A 144 15.69 -11.94 21.53
CA ALA A 144 15.63 -12.06 20.09
C ALA A 144 15.18 -13.47 19.65
N LEU A 145 15.72 -14.53 20.25
CA LEU A 145 15.31 -15.92 20.01
C LEU A 145 13.85 -16.17 20.42
N LEU A 146 13.43 -15.63 21.57
CA LEU A 146 12.04 -15.74 22.01
C LEU A 146 11.08 -15.10 20.99
N SER A 147 11.43 -13.92 20.48
CA SER A 147 10.65 -13.21 19.45
C SER A 147 10.58 -13.98 18.13
N LEU A 148 11.64 -14.72 17.77
CA LEU A 148 11.69 -15.50 16.54
C LEU A 148 10.65 -16.63 16.54
N THR A 149 10.24 -17.10 17.72
CA THR A 149 9.17 -18.11 17.88
C THR A 149 7.81 -17.60 17.40
N VAL A 150 7.58 -16.29 17.38
CA VAL A 150 6.33 -15.67 16.89
C VAL A 150 6.26 -15.70 15.35
N VAL A 151 7.41 -15.64 14.67
CA VAL A 151 7.50 -15.63 13.20
C VAL A 151 6.83 -16.85 12.54
N PRO A 152 7.11 -18.11 12.93
CA PRO A 152 6.47 -19.28 12.33
C PRO A 152 4.95 -19.32 12.59
N LEU A 153 4.48 -18.83 13.75
CA LEU A 153 3.06 -18.72 14.06
C LEU A 153 2.35 -17.73 13.12
N LEU A 154 2.95 -16.55 12.89
CA LEU A 154 2.44 -15.55 11.95
C LEU A 154 2.48 -16.06 10.50
N TYR A 155 3.56 -16.74 10.11
CA TYR A 155 3.66 -17.36 8.80
C TYR A 155 2.55 -18.39 8.58
N TYR A 156 2.34 -19.29 9.55
CA TYR A 156 1.32 -20.33 9.47
C TYR A 156 -0.10 -19.73 9.33
N THR A 157 -0.45 -18.80 10.21
CA THR A 157 -1.77 -18.14 10.22
C THR A 157 -2.01 -17.37 8.93
N THR A 158 -1.06 -16.55 8.49
CA THR A 158 -1.15 -15.78 7.24
C THR A 158 -1.32 -16.67 6.02
N THR A 159 -0.56 -17.78 5.95
CA THR A 159 -0.63 -18.71 4.80
C THR A 159 -1.97 -19.44 4.76
N ARG A 160 -2.47 -19.90 5.91
CA ARG A 160 -3.82 -20.49 6.04
C ARG A 160 -4.91 -19.52 5.59
N TYR A 161 -4.85 -18.27 6.07
CA TYR A 161 -5.82 -17.24 5.75
C TYR A 161 -5.81 -16.89 4.26
N THR A 162 -4.62 -16.65 3.71
CA THR A 162 -4.44 -16.30 2.29
C THR A 162 -4.93 -17.42 1.38
N ARG A 163 -4.60 -18.69 1.69
CA ARG A 163 -5.00 -19.85 0.89
C ARG A 163 -6.52 -20.09 0.91
N SER A 164 -7.20 -19.71 1.99
CA SER A 164 -8.67 -19.81 2.11
C SER A 164 -9.41 -18.65 1.46
N ILE A 165 -8.88 -17.43 1.56
CA ILE A 165 -9.55 -16.21 1.05
C ILE A 165 -9.42 -16.07 -0.47
N LYS A 166 -8.25 -16.38 -1.04
CA LYS A 166 -7.99 -16.20 -2.47
C LYS A 166 -9.07 -16.81 -3.39
N PRO A 167 -9.50 -18.09 -3.21
CA PRO A 167 -10.55 -18.67 -4.04
C PRO A 167 -11.92 -18.00 -3.82
N ARG A 168 -12.23 -17.55 -2.60
CA ARG A 168 -13.49 -16.85 -2.29
C ARG A 168 -13.58 -15.50 -2.99
N VAL A 169 -12.47 -14.74 -3.02
CA VAL A 169 -12.39 -13.47 -3.76
C VAL A 169 -12.58 -13.69 -5.26
N HIS A 170 -12.01 -14.77 -5.80
CA HIS A 170 -12.25 -15.12 -7.21
C HIS A 170 -13.70 -15.46 -7.50
N ALA A 171 -14.35 -16.25 -6.65
CA ALA A 171 -15.77 -16.59 -6.80
C ALA A 171 -16.68 -15.35 -6.75
N VAL A 172 -16.40 -14.39 -5.86
CA VAL A 172 -17.16 -13.13 -5.78
C VAL A 172 -17.02 -12.32 -7.07
N LYS A 173 -15.80 -12.20 -7.61
CA LYS A 173 -15.57 -11.51 -8.89
C LYS A 173 -16.29 -12.17 -10.06
N GLU A 174 -16.37 -13.49 -10.06
CA GLU A 174 -17.09 -14.25 -11.09
C GLU A 174 -18.61 -13.98 -11.03
N MET A 175 -19.17 -13.92 -9.82
CA MET A 175 -20.58 -13.56 -9.61
C MET A 175 -20.90 -12.10 -10.00
N GLU A 176 -20.00 -11.16 -9.70
CA GLU A 176 -20.11 -9.77 -10.16
C GLU A 176 -20.09 -9.71 -11.70
N GLY A 177 -19.19 -10.45 -12.34
CA GLY A 177 -19.10 -10.54 -13.79
C GLY A 177 -20.39 -11.09 -14.43
N GLN A 178 -20.96 -12.16 -13.86
CA GLN A 178 -22.23 -12.72 -14.32
C GLN A 178 -23.40 -11.73 -14.18
N SER A 179 -23.47 -11.03 -13.04
CA SER A 179 -24.51 -10.02 -12.80
C SER A 179 -24.42 -8.88 -13.82
N LEU A 180 -23.22 -8.41 -14.13
CA LEU A 180 -23.00 -7.35 -15.11
C LEU A 180 -23.38 -7.80 -16.53
N SER A 181 -23.06 -9.05 -16.90
CA SER A 181 -23.49 -9.61 -18.19
C SER A 181 -25.01 -9.66 -18.33
N MET A 182 -25.74 -10.09 -17.30
CA MET A 182 -27.21 -10.11 -17.33
C MET A 182 -27.81 -8.72 -17.54
N VAL A 183 -27.23 -7.70 -16.91
CA VAL A 183 -27.64 -6.30 -17.11
C VAL A 183 -27.36 -5.85 -18.54
N GLN A 184 -26.19 -6.15 -19.10
CA GLN A 184 -25.87 -5.83 -20.49
C GLN A 184 -26.81 -6.53 -21.48
N GLU A 185 -27.09 -7.81 -21.27
CA GLU A 185 -28.01 -8.59 -22.10
C GLU A 185 -29.42 -8.00 -22.09
N SER A 186 -29.93 -7.64 -20.92
CA SER A 186 -31.23 -7.01 -20.75
C SER A 186 -31.32 -5.66 -21.48
N LEU A 187 -30.26 -4.82 -21.37
CA LEU A 187 -30.19 -3.54 -22.08
C LEU A 187 -30.07 -3.71 -23.61
N SER A 188 -29.41 -4.77 -24.07
CA SER A 188 -29.31 -5.11 -25.49
C SER A 188 -30.67 -5.55 -26.04
N MET A 189 -31.37 -6.44 -25.35
CA MET A 189 -32.72 -6.89 -25.71
C MET A 189 -33.72 -5.73 -25.74
N LEU A 190 -33.69 -4.82 -24.76
CA LEU A 190 -34.54 -3.62 -24.77
C LEU A 190 -34.31 -2.76 -26.01
N ARG A 191 -33.06 -2.61 -26.44
CA ARG A 191 -32.72 -1.83 -27.63
C ARG A 191 -33.25 -2.48 -28.91
N VAL A 192 -33.25 -3.81 -28.98
CA VAL A 192 -33.82 -4.59 -30.08
C VAL A 192 -35.35 -4.45 -30.11
N ILE A 193 -36.02 -4.56 -28.97
CA ILE A 193 -37.49 -4.39 -28.88
C ILE A 193 -37.91 -2.98 -29.30
N LEU A 194 -37.19 -1.95 -28.87
CA LEU A 194 -37.48 -0.56 -29.26
C LEU A 194 -37.23 -0.28 -30.75
N ALA A 195 -36.29 -1.01 -31.38
CA ALA A 195 -36.01 -0.89 -32.81
C ALA A 195 -37.13 -1.54 -33.65
N PHE A 196 -37.49 -2.80 -33.34
CA PHE A 196 -38.58 -3.49 -34.04
C PHE A 196 -39.96 -2.87 -33.76
N GLY A 197 -40.20 -2.38 -32.55
CA GLY A 197 -41.43 -1.65 -32.21
C GLY A 197 -41.57 -0.28 -32.89
N ARG A 198 -40.50 0.24 -33.51
CA ARG A 198 -40.54 1.44 -34.37
C ARG A 198 -40.69 1.11 -35.84
N GLU A 199 -40.30 -0.08 -36.27
CA GLU A 199 -40.40 -0.56 -37.65
C GLU A 199 -41.87 -0.73 -38.08
N GLU A 200 -42.74 -1.14 -37.15
CA GLU A 200 -44.21 -1.18 -37.37
C GLU A 200 -44.86 0.21 -37.55
N TYR A 201 -44.16 1.30 -37.19
CA TYR A 201 -44.67 2.67 -37.32
C TYR A 201 -44.11 3.42 -38.54
N GLU A 202 -43.04 2.91 -39.16
CA GLU A 202 -42.46 3.47 -40.40
C GLU A 202 -43.00 2.83 -41.69
N HIS A 203 -43.66 1.67 -41.59
CA HIS A 203 -44.23 0.93 -42.73
C HIS A 203 -45.77 0.87 -42.78
N GLY A 204 -46.47 1.65 -41.96
CA GLY A 204 -47.92 1.90 -42.06
C GLY A 204 -48.22 3.35 -42.38
#